data_AF-A0A094KVH2-F1
#
_entry.id   AF-A0A094KVH2-F1
#
_cell.length_a   1.000
_cell.length_b   1.000
_cell.length_c   1.000
_cell.angle_alpha   90.00
_cell.angle_beta   90.00
_cell.angle_gamma   90.00
#
_symmetry.space_group_name_H-M   'P 1'
#
loop_
_entity.id
_entity.type
_entity.pdbx_description
1 polymer ?
#
loop_
_entity_poly.entity_id
_entity_poly.type
_entity_poly.pdbx_seq_one_letter_code
_entity_poly.pdbx_strand_id
1 'polypeptide(L)'
;MKKNDKEALLGIYNKLNVFVGLGIFLVLVIYFNNFPKTMYGAIDKGIFSLDLSVAYGTQVEVFNFPLVWFILFFLLNLGFLIFTQTGEKVESGAISESIFYNTILSFLLIVAQLVFYYIIPETVNGDIVIGLFQYDFDVLSDVVVSGYNFAYVLATIYTFYNMFVLFLALRNADTE
;
A
#
# COMPACT_ATOMS: atom_id res chain seq x y z
N MET A 1 27.95 -5.69 27.42
CA MET A 1 28.17 -5.38 25.99
C MET A 1 27.07 -4.42 25.55
N LYS A 2 27.40 -3.31 24.88
CA LYS A 2 26.39 -2.42 24.31
C LYS A 2 25.75 -3.15 23.14
N LYS A 3 24.43 -3.34 23.18
CA LYS A 3 23.63 -3.78 22.04
C LYS A 3 24.03 -2.92 20.84
N ASN A 4 24.43 -3.55 19.74
CA ASN A 4 24.95 -2.86 18.56
C ASN A 4 23.89 -1.84 18.09
N ASP A 5 24.25 -0.59 17.80
CA ASP A 5 23.27 0.47 17.48
C ASP A 5 22.33 0.06 16.33
N LYS A 6 22.81 -0.81 15.43
CA LYS A 6 22.03 -1.46 14.38
C LYS A 6 20.89 -2.35 14.89
N GLU A 7 21.12 -3.16 15.91
CA GLU A 7 20.10 -4.04 16.48
C GLU A 7 19.03 -3.25 17.23
N ALA A 8 19.41 -2.16 17.88
CA ALA A 8 18.47 -1.23 18.48
C ALA A 8 17.57 -0.58 17.42
N LEU A 9 18.16 -0.08 16.33
CA LEU A 9 17.43 0.48 15.19
C LEU A 9 16.50 -0.55 14.53
N LEU A 10 16.95 -1.78 14.34
CA LEU A 10 16.17 -2.87 13.79
C LEU A 10 14.99 -3.28 14.68
N GLY A 11 15.20 -3.28 16.00
CA GLY A 11 14.12 -3.48 16.96
C GLY A 11 13.06 -2.39 16.90
N ILE A 12 13.46 -1.13 16.72
CA ILE A 12 12.54 -0.01 16.51
C ILE A 12 11.82 -0.14 15.17
N TYR A 13 12.55 -0.45 14.09
CA TYR A 13 12.00 -0.68 12.76
C TYR A 13 10.88 -1.72 12.80
N ASN A 14 11.11 -2.92 13.35
CA ASN A 14 10.08 -3.97 13.39
C ASN A 14 8.82 -3.57 14.19
N LYS A 15 8.99 -2.84 15.30
CA LYS A 15 7.85 -2.30 16.06
C LYS A 15 7.06 -1.27 15.25
N LEU A 16 7.75 -0.38 14.54
CA LEU A 16 7.12 0.64 13.71
C LEU A 16 6.37 0.04 12.51
N ASN A 17 6.88 -1.03 11.90
CA ASN A 17 6.25 -1.63 10.72
C ASN A 17 4.83 -2.18 10.99
N VAL A 18 4.52 -2.60 12.21
CA VAL A 18 3.12 -2.93 12.57
C VAL A 18 2.21 -1.70 12.44
N PHE A 19 2.66 -0.55 12.96
CA PHE A 19 1.92 0.71 12.84
C PHE A 19 1.87 1.22 11.40
N VAL A 20 2.93 0.99 10.61
CA VAL A 20 2.91 1.30 9.17
C VAL A 20 1.86 0.46 8.45
N GLY A 21 1.70 -0.82 8.81
CA GLY A 21 0.66 -1.68 8.24
C GLY A 21 -0.75 -1.11 8.47
N LEU A 22 -1.01 -0.66 9.70
CA LEU A 22 -2.25 0.05 10.04
C LEU A 22 -2.37 1.38 9.29
N GLY A 23 -1.27 2.11 9.10
CA GLY A 23 -1.23 3.35 8.31
C GLY A 23 -1.57 3.12 6.83
N ILE A 24 -1.07 2.04 6.23
CA ILE A 24 -1.40 1.62 4.87
C ILE A 24 -2.91 1.36 4.75
N PHE A 25 -3.49 0.65 5.71
CA PHE A 25 -4.94 0.44 5.75
C PHE A 25 -5.72 1.75 5.85
N LEU A 26 -5.30 2.65 6.74
CA LEU A 26 -5.96 3.95 6.91
C LEU A 26 -5.90 4.77 5.62
N VAL A 27 -4.74 4.82 4.97
CA VAL A 27 -4.54 5.50 3.68
C VAL A 27 -5.49 4.93 2.62
N LEU A 28 -5.57 3.60 2.51
CA LEU A 28 -6.53 2.96 1.61
C LEU A 28 -7.97 3.32 1.99
N VAL A 29 -8.40 3.16 3.24
CA VAL A 29 -9.78 3.47 3.67
C VAL A 29 -10.16 4.92 3.38
N ILE A 30 -9.27 5.88 3.63
CA ILE A 30 -9.52 7.29 3.28
C ILE A 30 -9.68 7.44 1.77
N TYR A 31 -8.85 6.77 0.97
CA TYR A 31 -8.91 6.88 -0.49
C TYR A 31 -10.23 6.36 -1.03
N PHE A 32 -10.66 5.20 -0.54
CA PHE A 32 -11.91 4.57 -0.92
C PHE A 32 -13.12 5.44 -0.56
N ASN A 33 -13.14 6.03 0.64
CA ASN A 33 -14.25 6.87 1.07
C ASN A 33 -14.36 8.19 0.30
N ASN A 34 -13.25 8.67 -0.27
CA ASN A 34 -13.21 9.90 -1.07
C ASN A 34 -13.27 9.62 -2.58
N PHE A 35 -13.33 8.36 -3.00
CA PHE A 35 -13.47 8.02 -4.41
C PHE A 35 -14.89 8.36 -4.90
N PRO A 36 -15.04 8.98 -6.09
CA PRO A 36 -16.36 9.34 -6.62
C PRO A 36 -17.26 8.11 -6.80
N LYS A 37 -18.54 8.26 -6.41
CA LYS A 37 -19.54 7.18 -6.47
C LYS A 37 -20.43 7.22 -7.70
N THR A 38 -20.44 8.33 -8.42
CA THR A 38 -21.29 8.55 -9.59
C THR A 38 -20.53 9.40 -10.59
N MET A 39 -20.49 8.98 -11.85
CA MET A 39 -19.73 9.69 -12.88
C MET A 39 -20.32 9.47 -14.26
N TYR A 40 -20.30 10.54 -15.05
CA TYR A 40 -20.80 10.55 -16.42
C TYR A 40 -19.80 11.28 -17.31
N GLY A 41 -18.92 10.53 -17.97
CA GLY A 41 -17.97 11.07 -18.93
C GLY A 41 -16.66 10.29 -19.05
N ALA A 42 -15.66 10.97 -19.61
CA ALA A 42 -14.33 10.41 -19.84
C ALA A 42 -13.43 10.57 -18.61
N ILE A 43 -12.56 9.59 -18.41
CA ILE A 43 -11.52 9.53 -17.40
C ILE A 43 -10.17 9.67 -18.10
N ASP A 44 -9.47 10.77 -17.82
CA ASP A 44 -8.06 10.88 -18.18
C ASP A 44 -7.20 10.33 -17.03
N LYS A 45 -6.21 9.51 -17.37
CA LYS A 45 -5.44 8.71 -16.41
C LYS A 45 -4.01 9.18 -16.34
N GLY A 46 -3.68 9.85 -15.25
CA GLY A 46 -2.30 10.03 -14.81
C GLY A 46 -1.82 8.84 -13.96
N ILE A 47 -0.50 8.77 -13.75
CA ILE A 47 0.09 7.85 -12.77
C ILE A 47 -0.38 8.22 -11.35
N PHE A 48 -0.48 9.52 -11.06
CA PHE A 48 -0.80 10.06 -9.73
C PHE A 48 -2.19 10.67 -9.60
N SER A 49 -2.97 10.76 -10.68
CA SER A 49 -4.28 11.39 -10.65
C SER A 49 -5.21 10.72 -11.66
N LEU A 50 -6.51 10.82 -11.41
CA LEU A 50 -7.55 10.56 -12.41
C LEU A 50 -8.32 11.86 -12.58
N ASP A 51 -8.37 12.37 -13.80
CA ASP A 51 -9.13 13.57 -14.12
C ASP A 51 -10.46 13.15 -14.73
N LEU A 52 -11.52 13.50 -14.03
CA LEU A 52 -12.86 13.00 -14.29
C LEU A 52 -13.68 14.12 -14.89
N SER A 53 -14.01 13.98 -16.17
CA SER A 53 -14.87 14.95 -16.84
C SER A 53 -16.32 14.61 -16.55
N VAL A 54 -16.99 15.44 -15.75
CA VAL A 54 -18.43 15.30 -15.47
C VAL A 54 -19.22 16.03 -16.55
N ALA A 55 -20.42 15.53 -16.85
CA ALA A 55 -21.43 16.28 -17.60
C ALA A 55 -21.50 17.74 -17.12
N TYR A 56 -21.66 18.69 -18.06
CA TYR A 56 -21.65 20.15 -17.82
C TYR A 56 -20.28 20.81 -17.55
N GLY A 57 -19.17 20.12 -17.87
CA GLY A 57 -17.84 20.75 -17.95
C GLY A 57 -17.12 20.94 -16.61
N THR A 58 -17.61 20.31 -15.54
CA THR A 58 -16.91 20.27 -14.26
C THR A 58 -15.89 19.14 -14.28
N GLN A 59 -14.64 19.43 -13.90
CA GLN A 59 -13.59 18.43 -13.76
C GLN A 59 -13.35 18.13 -12.27
N VAL A 60 -13.27 16.85 -11.93
CA VAL A 60 -12.90 16.39 -10.58
C VAL A 60 -11.59 15.62 -10.69
N GLU A 61 -10.57 16.08 -9.99
CA GLU A 61 -9.30 15.37 -9.89
C GLU A 61 -9.33 14.42 -8.67
N VAL A 62 -8.99 13.15 -8.91
CA VAL A 62 -8.80 12.15 -7.85
C VAL A 62 -7.32 11.82 -7.74
N PHE A 63 -6.68 12.43 -6.74
CA PHE A 63 -5.27 12.20 -6.47
C PHE A 63 -5.00 10.81 -5.87
N ASN A 64 -4.05 10.08 -6.46
CA ASN A 64 -3.59 8.75 -6.07
C ASN A 64 -2.64 8.82 -4.86
N PHE A 65 -3.11 9.38 -3.75
CA PHE A 65 -2.28 9.48 -2.56
C PHE A 65 -1.81 8.11 -2.01
N PRO A 66 -2.54 6.97 -2.16
CA PRO A 66 -2.01 5.67 -1.75
C PRO A 66 -0.70 5.33 -2.47
N LEU A 67 -0.63 5.57 -3.78
CA LEU A 67 0.59 5.32 -4.56
C LEU A 67 1.77 6.13 -4.03
N VAL A 68 1.56 7.41 -3.70
CA VAL A 68 2.60 8.27 -3.13
C VAL A 68 3.10 7.72 -1.79
N TRP A 69 2.17 7.33 -0.91
CA TRP A 69 2.51 6.70 0.36
C TRP A 69 3.29 5.39 0.18
N PHE A 70 2.90 4.55 -0.78
CA PHE A 70 3.60 3.29 -1.05
C PHE A 70 5.00 3.50 -1.60
N ILE A 71 5.19 4.51 -2.47
CA ILE A 71 6.51 4.88 -2.97
C ILE A 71 7.40 5.39 -1.83
N LEU A 72 6.91 6.31 -1.00
CA LEU A 72 7.67 6.81 0.15
C LEU A 72 8.05 5.69 1.12
N PHE A 73 7.11 4.77 1.36
CA PHE A 73 7.36 3.62 2.22
C PHE A 73 8.36 2.63 1.60
N PHE A 74 8.27 2.36 0.30
CA PHE A 74 9.24 1.53 -0.40
C PHE A 74 10.65 2.13 -0.34
N LEU A 75 10.79 3.44 -0.57
CA LEU A 75 12.07 4.14 -0.48
C LEU A 75 12.64 4.09 0.95
N LEU A 76 11.80 4.19 1.97
CA LEU A 76 12.21 4.03 3.36
C LEU A 76 12.76 2.62 3.62
N ASN A 77 12.05 1.57 3.18
CA ASN A 77 12.52 0.19 3.31
C ASN A 77 13.82 -0.05 2.56
N LEU A 78 13.95 0.50 1.35
CA LEU A 78 15.17 0.40 0.56
C LEU A 78 16.36 1.06 1.28
N GLY A 79 16.13 2.23 1.91
CA GLY A 79 17.13 2.90 2.75
C GLY A 79 17.59 2.03 3.93
N PHE A 80 16.65 1.41 4.64
CA PHE A 80 16.97 0.47 5.72
C PHE A 80 17.69 -0.79 5.22
N LEU A 81 17.30 -1.31 4.06
CA LEU A 81 17.92 -2.49 3.46
C LEU A 81 19.40 -2.21 3.13
N ILE A 82 19.68 -1.06 2.50
CA ILE A 82 21.05 -0.64 2.18
C ILE A 82 21.87 -0.42 3.46
N PHE A 83 21.29 0.24 4.46
CA PHE A 83 21.96 0.50 5.73
C PHE A 83 22.32 -0.80 6.48
N THR A 84 21.43 -1.80 6.45
CA THR A 84 21.66 -3.07 7.17
C THR A 84 22.65 -3.99 6.46
N GLN A 85 22.81 -3.86 5.15
CA GLN A 85 23.82 -4.60 4.38
C GLN A 85 25.24 -4.02 4.51
N THR A 86 25.40 -2.80 5.01
CA THR A 86 26.72 -2.17 5.17
C THR A 86 27.26 -2.33 6.60
N GLY A 87 28.42 -2.99 6.79
CA GLY A 87 29.11 -3.13 8.08
C GLY A 87 28.93 -4.49 8.78
N GLU A 88 28.98 -4.52 10.13
CA GLU A 88 28.87 -5.76 10.92
C GLU A 88 27.54 -6.51 10.67
N LYS A 89 27.64 -7.85 10.60
CA LYS A 89 26.49 -8.75 10.41
C LYS A 89 25.59 -8.72 11.64
N VAL A 90 24.29 -8.59 11.40
CA VAL A 90 23.26 -8.71 12.43
C VAL A 90 23.09 -10.18 12.79
N GLU A 91 23.13 -10.52 14.08
CA GLU A 91 23.09 -11.92 14.55
C GLU A 91 21.69 -12.56 14.43
N SER A 92 20.62 -11.75 14.47
CA SER A 92 19.25 -12.25 14.35
C SER A 92 18.74 -12.31 12.90
N GLY A 93 18.71 -13.52 12.32
CA GLY A 93 18.24 -13.77 10.96
C GLY A 93 16.80 -13.31 10.68
N ALA A 94 15.87 -13.56 11.60
CA ALA A 94 14.46 -13.18 11.44
C ALA A 94 14.23 -11.65 11.39
N ILE A 95 15.07 -10.89 12.10
CA ILE A 95 15.02 -9.43 12.13
C ILE A 95 15.67 -8.82 10.88
N SER A 96 16.71 -9.48 10.36
CA SER A 96 17.38 -9.10 9.11
C SER A 96 16.49 -9.36 7.89
N GLU A 97 15.82 -10.52 7.85
CA GLU A 97 14.94 -10.90 6.74
C GLU A 97 13.68 -10.03 6.64
N SER A 98 13.20 -9.48 7.76
CA SER A 98 11.98 -8.66 7.76
C SER A 98 12.06 -7.43 6.87
N ILE A 99 13.22 -6.77 6.81
CA ILE A 99 13.41 -5.62 5.92
C ILE A 99 13.28 -6.05 4.46
N PHE A 100 13.86 -7.19 4.09
CA PHE A 100 13.79 -7.68 2.72
C PHE A 100 12.35 -7.97 2.31
N TYR A 101 11.60 -8.69 3.13
CA TYR A 101 10.19 -8.98 2.86
C TYR A 101 9.33 -7.72 2.86
N ASN A 102 9.56 -6.76 3.77
CA ASN A 102 8.86 -5.48 3.77
C ASN A 102 9.17 -4.63 2.53
N THR A 103 10.40 -4.70 2.01
CA THR A 103 10.79 -4.04 0.75
C THR A 103 10.03 -4.65 -0.43
N ILE A 104 9.93 -5.99 -0.49
CA ILE A 104 9.15 -6.66 -1.54
C ILE A 104 7.66 -6.33 -1.43
N LEU A 105 7.09 -6.41 -0.23
CA LEU A 105 5.66 -6.13 0.00
C LEU A 105 5.30 -4.68 -0.34
N SER A 106 6.17 -3.72 0.01
CA SER A 106 5.97 -2.31 -0.37
C SER A 106 6.07 -2.08 -1.87
N PHE A 107 6.97 -2.78 -2.58
CA PHE A 107 7.00 -2.78 -4.03
C PHE A 107 5.71 -3.36 -4.63
N LEU A 108 5.22 -4.49 -4.11
CA LEU A 108 3.97 -5.09 -4.56
C LEU A 108 2.76 -4.19 -4.33
N LEU A 109 2.74 -3.40 -3.25
CA LEU A 109 1.70 -2.39 -3.01
C LEU A 109 1.67 -1.33 -4.12
N ILE A 110 2.84 -0.84 -4.56
CA ILE A 110 2.96 0.08 -5.70
C ILE A 110 2.38 -0.57 -6.95
N VAL A 111 2.80 -1.79 -7.28
CA VAL A 111 2.34 -2.52 -8.47
C VAL A 111 0.83 -2.73 -8.41
N ALA A 112 0.29 -3.16 -7.26
CA ALA A 112 -1.15 -3.38 -7.10
C ALA A 112 -1.96 -2.10 -7.32
N GLN A 113 -1.48 -0.95 -6.81
CA GLN A 113 -2.16 0.33 -7.00
C GLN A 113 -2.12 0.80 -8.46
N LEU A 114 -1.00 0.60 -9.16
CA LEU A 114 -0.88 0.90 -10.59
C LEU A 114 -1.77 -0.01 -11.44
N VAL A 115 -1.83 -1.31 -11.12
CA VAL A 115 -2.72 -2.26 -11.79
C VAL A 115 -4.18 -1.88 -11.58
N PHE A 116 -4.56 -1.48 -10.36
CA PHE A 116 -5.91 -0.97 -10.09
C PHE A 116 -6.25 0.24 -10.98
N TYR A 117 -5.38 1.24 -11.06
CA TYR A 117 -5.56 2.43 -11.93
C TYR A 117 -5.66 2.08 -13.41
N TYR A 118 -4.89 1.09 -13.85
CA TYR A 118 -4.92 0.61 -15.23
C TYR A 118 -6.28 -0.02 -15.59
N ILE A 119 -6.89 -0.76 -14.66
CA ILE A 119 -8.16 -1.46 -14.86
C ILE A 119 -9.37 -0.53 -14.87
N ILE A 120 -9.32 0.63 -14.20
CA ILE A 120 -10.39 1.64 -14.23
C ILE A 120 -10.72 1.94 -15.71
N PRO A 121 -11.97 1.93 -16.16
CA PRO A 121 -12.29 2.20 -17.56
C PRO A 121 -12.00 3.67 -17.93
N GLU A 122 -11.81 3.95 -19.22
CA GLU A 122 -11.61 5.32 -19.72
C GLU A 122 -12.92 6.12 -19.82
N THR A 123 -14.06 5.44 -19.67
CA THR A 123 -15.39 6.05 -19.67
C THR A 123 -16.26 5.40 -18.60
N VAL A 124 -17.05 6.23 -17.92
CA VAL A 124 -18.05 5.79 -16.93
C VAL A 124 -19.35 6.55 -17.23
N ASN A 125 -20.47 5.85 -17.19
CA ASN A 125 -21.78 6.34 -17.55
C ASN A 125 -22.83 5.88 -16.53
N GLY A 126 -22.59 6.15 -15.26
CA GLY A 126 -23.48 5.71 -14.19
C GLY A 126 -22.84 5.68 -12.82
N ASP A 127 -23.29 4.71 -12.05
CA ASP A 127 -22.86 4.52 -10.68
C ASP A 127 -21.53 3.77 -10.64
N ILE A 128 -20.79 4.02 -9.57
CA ILE A 128 -19.58 3.29 -9.21
C ILE A 128 -19.89 2.58 -7.89
N VAL A 129 -20.11 1.28 -7.96
CA VAL A 129 -20.40 0.47 -6.78
C VAL A 129 -19.08 0.08 -6.13
N ILE A 130 -18.85 0.60 -4.93
CA ILE A 130 -17.62 0.39 -4.18
C ILE A 130 -17.85 -0.70 -3.12
N GLY A 131 -17.30 -1.89 -3.38
CA GLY A 131 -17.16 -2.97 -2.41
C GLY A 131 -15.85 -2.87 -1.61
N LEU A 132 -15.60 -3.85 -0.75
CA LEU A 132 -14.40 -3.86 0.10
C LEU A 132 -13.09 -4.00 -0.70
N PHE A 133 -13.09 -4.79 -1.77
CA PHE A 133 -11.92 -5.05 -2.61
C PHE A 133 -12.17 -4.78 -4.10
N GLN A 134 -13.37 -4.32 -4.45
CA GLN A 134 -13.88 -4.29 -5.81
C GLN A 134 -14.59 -2.97 -6.07
N TYR A 135 -14.41 -2.45 -7.28
CA TYR A 135 -15.14 -1.33 -7.83
C TYR A 135 -15.82 -1.79 -9.09
N ASP A 136 -17.13 -1.63 -9.17
CA ASP A 136 -17.88 -1.87 -10.39
C ASP A 136 -18.20 -0.54 -11.03
N PHE A 137 -17.79 -0.40 -12.30
CA PHE A 137 -17.98 0.80 -13.11
C PHE A 137 -19.02 0.52 -14.18
N ASP A 138 -20.12 1.26 -14.16
CA ASP A 138 -21.09 1.25 -15.25
C ASP A 138 -20.51 1.99 -16.46
N VAL A 139 -20.23 1.30 -17.55
CA VAL A 139 -19.64 1.89 -18.77
C VAL A 139 -20.73 2.14 -19.82
N LEU A 140 -21.66 1.20 -19.98
CA LEU A 140 -22.83 1.28 -20.86
C LEU A 140 -24.04 0.68 -20.13
N SER A 141 -25.25 0.86 -20.67
CA SER A 141 -26.51 0.46 -20.04
C SER A 141 -26.59 -1.00 -19.56
N ASP A 142 -25.76 -1.91 -20.11
CA ASP A 142 -25.66 -3.32 -19.72
C ASP A 142 -24.20 -3.81 -19.58
N VAL A 143 -23.22 -2.91 -19.47
CA VAL A 143 -21.80 -3.26 -19.39
C VAL A 143 -21.18 -2.70 -18.12
N VAL A 144 -20.81 -3.62 -17.22
CA VAL A 144 -20.10 -3.33 -15.97
C VAL A 144 -18.66 -3.81 -16.09
N VAL A 145 -17.71 -2.95 -15.75
CA VAL A 145 -16.29 -3.31 -15.64
C VAL A 145 -15.90 -3.35 -14.17
N SER A 146 -15.36 -4.47 -13.70
CA SER A 146 -14.93 -4.62 -12.31
C SER A 146 -13.41 -4.39 -12.17
N GLY A 147 -13.04 -3.44 -11.33
CA GLY A 147 -11.66 -3.21 -10.88
C GLY A 147 -11.41 -3.76 -9.49
N TYR A 148 -10.36 -4.56 -9.32
CA TYR A 148 -10.00 -5.13 -8.02
C TYR A 148 -8.81 -4.38 -7.43
N ASN A 149 -8.96 -3.91 -6.19
CA ASN A 149 -7.88 -3.26 -5.46
C ASN A 149 -7.16 -4.27 -4.56
N PHE A 150 -6.14 -4.92 -5.14
CA PHE A 150 -5.29 -5.88 -4.43
C PHE A 150 -4.42 -5.25 -3.33
N ALA A 151 -4.32 -3.92 -3.25
CA ALA A 151 -3.53 -3.26 -2.22
C ALA A 151 -4.07 -3.53 -0.81
N TYR A 152 -5.39 -3.72 -0.63
CA TYR A 152 -5.94 -4.14 0.67
C TYR A 152 -5.49 -5.55 1.09
N VAL A 153 -5.46 -6.49 0.14
CA VAL A 153 -5.00 -7.86 0.42
C VAL A 153 -3.52 -7.83 0.82
N LEU A 154 -2.71 -7.07 0.10
CA LEU A 154 -1.29 -6.89 0.42
C LEU A 154 -1.08 -6.14 1.74
N ALA A 155 -1.89 -5.13 2.07
CA ALA A 155 -1.85 -4.43 3.35
C ALA A 155 -2.17 -5.38 4.52
N THR A 156 -3.13 -6.29 4.31
CA THR A 156 -3.48 -7.35 5.26
C THR A 156 -2.29 -8.26 5.49
N ILE A 157 -1.72 -8.81 4.41
CA ILE A 157 -0.55 -9.69 4.47
C ILE A 157 0.62 -9.00 5.17
N TYR A 158 0.92 -7.76 4.78
CA TYR A 158 1.99 -6.96 5.36
C TYR A 158 1.80 -6.74 6.87
N THR A 159 0.58 -6.43 7.31
CA THR A 159 0.29 -6.19 8.73
C THR A 159 0.48 -7.48 9.54
N PHE A 160 -0.12 -8.59 9.11
CA PHE A 160 0.03 -9.87 9.79
C PHE A 160 1.47 -10.38 9.80
N TYR A 161 2.19 -10.20 8.69
CA TYR A 161 3.60 -10.52 8.60
C TYR A 161 4.43 -9.78 9.66
N ASN A 162 4.25 -8.47 9.78
CA ASN A 162 5.00 -7.67 10.76
C ASN A 162 4.58 -7.95 12.21
N MET A 163 3.31 -8.26 12.45
CA MET A 163 2.85 -8.75 13.76
C MET A 163 3.54 -10.07 14.13
N PHE A 164 3.65 -11.00 13.18
CA PHE A 164 4.33 -12.28 13.39
C PHE A 164 5.83 -12.10 13.66
N VAL A 165 6.51 -11.27 12.87
CA VAL A 165 7.93 -10.93 13.10
C VAL A 165 8.13 -10.32 14.48
N LEU A 166 7.27 -9.38 14.89
CA LEU A 166 7.33 -8.77 16.21
C LEU A 166 7.11 -9.80 17.32
N PHE A 167 6.13 -10.70 17.17
CA PHE A 167 5.88 -11.78 18.12
C PHE A 167 7.10 -12.70 18.28
N LEU A 168 7.74 -13.11 17.18
CA LEU A 168 8.96 -13.92 17.23
C LEU A 168 10.11 -13.18 17.92
N ALA A 169 10.28 -11.89 17.63
CA ALA A 169 11.32 -11.07 18.23
C ALA A 169 11.13 -10.92 19.75
N LEU A 170 9.89 -10.76 20.22
CA LEU A 170 9.58 -10.69 21.65
C LEU A 170 9.81 -12.02 22.34
N ARG A 171 9.32 -13.13 21.76
CA ARG A 171 9.48 -14.48 22.33
C ARG A 171 10.94 -14.85 22.53
N ASN A 172 11.80 -14.54 21.55
CA ASN A 172 13.22 -14.89 21.64
C ASN A 172 13.97 -14.03 22.66
N ALA A 173 13.48 -12.83 22.98
CA ALA A 173 14.04 -11.97 24.02
C ALA A 173 13.74 -12.45 25.44
N ASP A 174 12.69 -13.25 25.65
CA ASP A 174 12.34 -13.84 26.95
C ASP A 174 13.15 -15.13 27.24
N THR A 175 13.86 -15.67 26.25
CA THR A 175 14.65 -16.91 26.37
C THR A 175 16.16 -16.69 26.54
N GLU A 176 16.63 -15.43 26.55
CA GLU A 176 18.02 -15.01 26.81
C GLU A 176 18.16 -14.38 28.21
#